data_AF-A0A6G0ADD6-F1
#
_entry.id   AF-A0A6G0ADD6-F1
#
_cell.length_a   1.000
_cell.length_b   1.000
_cell.length_c   1.000
_cell.angle_alpha   90.00
_cell.angle_beta   90.00
_cell.angle_gamma   90.00
#
_symmetry.space_group_name_H-M   'P 1'
#
loop_
_entity.id
_entity.type
_entity.pdbx_description
1 polymer ?
#
loop_
_entity_poly.entity_id
_entity_poly.type
_entity_poly.pdbx_seq_one_letter_code
_entity_poly.pdbx_strand_id
1 'polypeptide(L)'
;LDITIGVSKRLENLPVRLSLDFHQLNKDRDQLYQHLKGFTVGAEFYLSEIFTLRFGYDNEARSDLKVGSSAGIAGFNGGLGVKISEYIFNYGYSSMGSIGAMHRIGLATSI
;
A
#
# COMPACT_ATOMS: atom_id res chain seq x y z
N LEU A 1 17.70 1.94 13.02
CA LEU A 1 16.57 1.21 13.64
C LEU A 1 15.31 1.86 13.12
N ASP A 2 14.52 1.16 12.30
CA ASP A 2 13.31 1.72 11.70
C ASP A 2 12.10 1.45 12.59
N ILE A 3 11.50 2.52 13.09
CA ILE A 3 10.27 2.45 13.88
C ILE A 3 9.11 2.78 12.95
N THR A 4 8.12 1.89 12.95
CA THR A 4 6.87 2.03 12.20
C THR A 4 5.69 2.04 13.16
N ILE A 5 4.77 2.99 12.99
CA ILE A 5 3.51 3.06 13.74
C ILE A 5 2.36 3.08 12.75
N GLY A 6 1.45 2.12 12.87
CA GLY A 6 0.30 1.98 11.98
C GLY A 6 -1.01 1.88 12.72
N VAL A 7 -2.05 2.47 12.15
CA VAL A 7 -3.43 2.32 12.58
C VAL A 7 -4.26 1.77 11.43
N SER A 8 -5.04 0.72 11.70
CA SER A 8 -6.00 0.22 10.74
C SER A 8 -7.37 0.07 11.39
N LYS A 9 -8.42 0.44 10.66
CA LYS A 9 -9.79 0.34 11.12
C LYS A 9 -10.66 -0.25 10.02
N ARG A 10 -11.33 -1.34 10.36
CA ARG A 10 -12.42 -1.89 9.55
C ARG A 10 -13.70 -1.11 9.89
N LEU A 11 -14.37 -0.60 8.87
CA LEU A 11 -15.66 0.07 9.07
C LEU A 11 -16.72 -1.00 9.35
N GLU A 12 -17.58 -0.76 10.35
CA GLU A 12 -18.60 -1.74 10.77
C GLU A 12 -19.72 -1.91 9.73
N ASN A 13 -20.09 -0.82 9.05
CA ASN A 13 -21.19 -0.80 8.09
C ASN A 13 -20.75 -0.90 6.62
N LEU A 14 -19.44 -0.91 6.35
CA LEU A 14 -18.89 -0.98 5.00
C LEU A 14 -17.85 -2.09 4.95
N PRO A 15 -17.82 -2.88 3.87
CA PRO A 15 -16.82 -3.92 3.71
C PRO A 15 -15.45 -3.32 3.34
N VAL A 16 -15.01 -2.28 4.03
CA VAL A 16 -13.74 -1.61 3.79
C VAL A 16 -12.90 -1.55 5.06
N ARG A 17 -11.62 -1.87 4.92
CA ARG A 17 -10.58 -1.62 5.91
C ARG A 17 -9.70 -0.48 5.42
N LEU A 18 -9.59 0.56 6.22
CA LEU A 18 -8.64 1.63 5.98
C LEU A 18 -7.41 1.40 6.87
N SER A 19 -6.22 1.59 6.32
CA SER A 19 -4.97 1.58 7.06
C SER A 19 -4.19 2.86 6.79
N LEU A 20 -3.49 3.31 7.81
CA LEU A 20 -2.62 4.47 7.77
C LEU A 20 -1.40 4.16 8.61
N ASP A 21 -0.25 4.14 7.96
CA ASP A 21 1.01 3.70 8.52
C ASP A 21 2.04 4.82 8.39
N PHE A 22 2.86 5.01 9.41
CA PHE A 22 3.98 5.95 9.45
C PHE A 22 5.27 5.17 9.66
N HIS A 23 6.26 5.38 8.80
CA HIS A 23 7.54 4.66 8.81
C HIS A 23 8.71 5.61 9.12
N GLN A 24 9.85 5.05 9.55
CA GLN A 24 11.11 5.76 9.82
C GLN A 24 11.03 6.94 10.81
N LEU A 25 10.36 6.75 11.94
CA LEU A 25 10.20 7.77 13.00
C LEU A 25 11.48 8.11 13.78
N ASN A 26 12.64 7.59 13.38
CA ASN A 26 13.88 7.58 14.17
C ASN A 26 15.09 8.21 13.45
N LYS A 27 14.87 8.95 12.36
CA LYS A 27 15.95 9.71 11.69
C LYS A 27 16.03 11.11 12.33
N ASP A 28 17.11 11.39 13.06
CA ASP A 28 17.48 12.74 13.50
C ASP A 28 17.45 13.70 12.30
N ARG A 29 16.38 14.49 12.21
CA ARG A 29 16.21 15.57 11.25
C ARG A 29 15.66 16.77 12.02
N ASP A 30 16.34 17.90 11.92
CA ASP A 30 16.14 19.13 12.70
C ASP A 30 14.73 19.77 12.67
N GLN A 31 13.74 19.16 12.00
CA GLN A 31 12.38 19.70 11.83
C GLN A 31 11.32 18.60 11.95
N LEU A 32 10.39 18.77 12.91
CA LEU A 32 9.20 17.93 13.13
C LEU A 32 8.36 17.71 11.84
N TYR A 33 8.36 18.67 10.91
CA TYR A 33 7.65 18.61 9.63
C TYR A 33 8.22 17.57 8.64
N GLN A 34 9.46 17.12 8.80
CA GLN A 34 10.05 16.10 7.92
C GLN A 34 9.78 14.66 8.39
N HIS A 35 9.44 14.47 9.67
CA HIS A 35 9.12 13.16 10.24
C HIS A 35 7.75 12.63 9.80
N LEU A 36 6.83 13.51 9.38
CA LEU A 36 5.48 13.15 8.94
C LEU A 36 5.37 12.85 7.43
N LYS A 37 6.49 12.83 6.70
CA LYS A 37 6.49 12.63 5.24
C LYS A 37 6.44 11.15 4.84
N GLY A 38 6.91 10.26 5.71
CA GLY A 38 6.90 8.81 5.49
C GLY A 38 5.58 8.19 5.90
N PHE A 39 4.49 8.51 5.20
CA PHE A 39 3.18 7.92 5.46
C PHE A 39 2.68 7.09 4.28
N THR A 40 2.03 5.98 4.63
CA THR A 40 1.39 5.07 3.68
C THR A 40 -0.08 4.94 4.06
N VAL A 41 -0.96 5.04 3.07
CA VAL A 41 -2.40 4.87 3.25
C VAL A 41 -2.84 3.68 2.42
N GLY A 42 -3.62 2.79 3.04
CA GLY A 42 -4.22 1.64 2.39
C GLY A 42 -5.72 1.64 2.54
N ALA A 43 -6.41 1.14 1.52
CA ALA A 43 -7.83 0.86 1.53
C ALA A 43 -8.08 -0.52 0.92
N GLU A 44 -8.65 -1.42 1.69
CA GLU A 44 -9.02 -2.76 1.24
C GLU A 44 -10.53 -2.93 1.27
N PHE A 45 -11.11 -3.26 0.12
CA PHE A 45 -12.53 -3.49 -0.05
C PHE A 45 -12.81 -4.97 -0.23
N TYR A 46 -13.61 -5.52 0.68
CA TYR A 46 -14.05 -6.91 0.71
C TYR A 46 -15.44 -7.02 0.09
N LEU A 47 -15.53 -6.80 -1.22
CA LEU A 47 -16.80 -6.83 -1.96
C LEU A 47 -17.59 -8.11 -1.72
N SER A 48 -16.90 -9.24 -1.55
CA SER A 48 -17.46 -10.53 -1.19
C SER A 48 -16.41 -11.38 -0.50
N GLU A 49 -16.77 -12.56 0.02
CA GLU A 49 -15.80 -13.53 0.56
C GLU A 49 -14.81 -14.04 -0.51
N ILE A 50 -15.19 -13.90 -1.79
CA ILE A 50 -14.43 -14.31 -2.97
C ILE A 50 -13.61 -13.16 -3.52
N PHE A 51 -14.10 -11.91 -3.49
CA PHE A 51 -13.48 -10.77 -4.16
C PHE A 51 -12.97 -9.74 -3.16
N THR A 52 -11.67 -9.46 -3.23
CA THR A 52 -11.02 -8.39 -2.47
C THR A 52 -10.34 -7.43 -3.43
N LEU A 53 -10.65 -6.14 -3.32
CA LEU A 53 -9.90 -5.07 -3.97
C LEU A 53 -9.00 -4.40 -2.94
N ARG A 54 -7.79 -4.07 -3.35
CA ARG A 54 -6.81 -3.38 -2.51
C ARG A 54 -6.31 -2.18 -3.26
N PHE A 55 -6.26 -1.05 -2.58
CA PHE A 55 -5.67 0.18 -3.08
C PHE A 55 -4.74 0.70 -2.00
N GLY A 56 -3.62 1.27 -2.40
CA GLY A 56 -2.73 1.89 -1.47
C GLY A 56 -1.92 2.99 -2.14
N TYR A 57 -1.42 3.85 -1.30
CA TYR A 57 -0.64 5.01 -1.68
C TYR A 57 0.48 5.19 -0.67
N ASP A 58 1.70 5.01 -1.13
CA ASP A 58 2.91 5.22 -0.34
C ASP A 58 3.52 6.57 -0.75
N ASN A 59 3.50 7.54 0.18
CA ASN A 59 4.06 8.87 -0.07
C ASN A 59 5.58 8.90 0.04
N GLU A 60 6.18 7.97 0.79
CA GLU A 60 7.62 7.91 0.98
C GLU A 60 8.32 7.36 -0.26
N ALA A 61 7.77 6.28 -0.83
CA ALA A 61 8.18 5.74 -2.12
C ALA A 61 8.12 6.80 -3.23
N ARG A 62 7.16 7.73 -3.16
CA ARG A 62 7.07 8.88 -4.08
C ARG A 62 8.23 9.87 -3.91
N SER A 63 8.77 10.01 -2.70
CA SER A 63 9.89 10.91 -2.41
C SER A 63 11.26 10.28 -2.72
N ASP A 64 11.36 8.95 -2.55
CA ASP A 64 12.60 8.18 -2.71
C ASP A 64 12.81 7.71 -4.17
N LEU A 65 11.72 7.44 -4.91
CA LEU A 65 11.76 7.11 -6.34
C LEU A 65 11.74 8.34 -7.27
N LYS A 66 11.88 9.56 -6.71
CA LYS A 66 11.98 10.79 -7.48
C LYS A 66 13.33 10.84 -8.20
N VAL A 67 13.36 10.45 -9.47
CA VAL A 67 14.46 10.80 -10.39
C VAL A 67 14.05 12.05 -11.17
N GLY A 68 14.51 13.22 -10.74
CA GLY A 68 14.24 14.51 -11.40
C GLY A 68 13.05 15.32 -10.81
N SER A 69 12.28 16.01 -11.66
CA SER A 69 11.29 17.06 -11.29
C SER A 69 9.82 16.60 -11.21
N SER A 70 9.47 15.37 -11.61
CA SER A 70 8.09 14.89 -11.57
C SER A 70 7.95 13.57 -10.82
N ALA A 71 7.18 13.59 -9.73
CA ALA A 71 6.90 12.41 -8.92
C ALA A 71 5.78 11.51 -9.51
N GLY A 72 5.10 11.95 -10.57
CA GLY A 72 4.02 11.21 -11.23
C GLY A 72 3.01 10.56 -10.27
N ILE A 73 2.61 9.33 -10.61
CA ILE A 73 1.81 8.39 -9.82
C ILE A 73 2.69 7.40 -9.01
N ALA A 74 3.97 7.73 -8.76
CA ALA A 74 4.85 6.87 -7.96
C ALA A 74 4.27 6.65 -6.57
N GLY A 75 4.31 5.40 -6.10
CA GLY A 75 3.76 5.00 -4.79
C GLY A 75 2.30 4.54 -4.81
N PHE A 76 1.58 4.70 -5.92
CA PHE A 76 0.26 4.08 -6.08
C PHE A 76 0.39 2.57 -6.26
N ASN A 77 -0.39 1.83 -5.49
CA ASN A 77 -0.56 0.41 -5.63
C ASN A 77 -2.05 0.05 -5.73
N GLY A 78 -2.32 -0.98 -6.51
CA GLY A 78 -3.65 -1.53 -6.71
C GLY A 78 -3.55 -3.04 -6.75
N GLY A 79 -4.55 -3.74 -6.24
CA GLY A 79 -4.55 -5.19 -6.18
C GLY A 79 -5.95 -5.77 -6.22
N LEU A 80 -6.05 -6.96 -6.80
CA LEU A 80 -7.27 -7.73 -6.90
C LEU A 80 -6.98 -9.15 -6.40
N GLY A 81 -7.77 -9.59 -5.44
CA GLY A 81 -7.74 -10.94 -4.87
C GLY A 81 -9.03 -11.67 -5.22
N VAL A 82 -8.90 -12.90 -5.72
CA VAL A 82 -10.02 -13.81 -5.99
C VAL A 82 -9.77 -15.12 -5.25
N LYS A 83 -10.69 -15.50 -4.37
CA LYS A 83 -10.66 -16.76 -3.63
C LYS A 83 -11.69 -17.75 -4.20
N ILE A 84 -11.21 -18.82 -4.84
CA ILE A 84 -12.04 -19.88 -5.39
C ILE A 84 -11.79 -21.16 -4.59
N SER A 85 -12.72 -21.49 -3.69
CA SER A 85 -12.59 -22.61 -2.75
C SER A 85 -11.30 -22.48 -1.92
N GLU A 86 -10.30 -23.34 -2.17
CA GLU A 86 -9.00 -23.35 -1.51
C GLU A 86 -7.94 -22.51 -2.23
N TYR A 87 -8.20 -22.13 -3.49
CA TYR A 87 -7.25 -21.36 -4.31
C TYR A 87 -7.45 -19.85 -4.11
N ILE A 88 -6.35 -19.14 -3.93
CA ILE A 88 -6.33 -17.68 -3.79
C ILE A 88 -5.43 -17.12 -4.90
N PHE A 89 -6.05 -16.44 -5.84
CA PHE A 89 -5.38 -15.69 -6.89
C PHE A 89 -5.23 -14.23 -6.43
N ASN A 90 -4.02 -13.71 -6.48
CA ASN A 90 -3.74 -12.30 -6.20
C ASN A 90 -3.04 -11.68 -7.39
N TYR A 91 -3.61 -10.60 -7.91
CA TYR A 91 -2.97 -9.72 -8.86
C TYR A 91 -2.63 -8.41 -8.16
N GLY A 92 -1.40 -7.94 -8.30
CA GLY A 92 -0.92 -6.69 -7.73
C GLY A 92 -0.26 -5.83 -8.81
N TYR A 93 -0.54 -4.54 -8.76
CA TYR A 93 0.06 -3.51 -9.57
C TYR A 93 0.71 -2.48 -8.64
N SER A 94 1.94 -2.08 -8.93
CA SER A 94 2.65 -1.05 -8.18
C SER A 94 3.33 -0.10 -9.14
N SER A 95 2.96 1.18 -9.09
CA SER A 95 3.58 2.21 -9.91
C SER A 95 4.89 2.68 -9.27
N MET A 96 5.99 2.51 -10.00
CA MET A 96 7.35 2.87 -9.58
C MET A 96 7.81 4.20 -10.19
N GLY A 97 6.88 5.08 -10.57
CA GLY A 97 7.21 6.38 -11.14
C GLY A 97 7.88 6.27 -12.52
N SER A 98 9.00 6.97 -12.71
CA SER A 98 9.75 7.00 -13.98
C SER A 98 10.45 5.68 -14.33
N ILE A 99 10.56 4.76 -13.37
CA ILE A 99 11.15 3.43 -13.55
C ILE A 99 10.15 2.47 -14.22
N GLY A 100 8.86 2.84 -14.23
CA GLY A 100 7.78 2.07 -14.85
C GLY A 100 6.80 1.54 -13.82
N ALA A 101 6.24 0.36 -14.08
CA ALA A 101 5.30 -0.29 -13.19
C ALA A 101 5.60 -1.77 -13.00
N MET A 102 5.34 -2.27 -11.81
CA MET A 102 5.51 -3.67 -11.43
C MET A 102 4.15 -4.35 -11.39
N HIS A 103 4.05 -5.47 -12.11
CA HIS A 103 2.90 -6.37 -12.05
C HIS A 103 3.33 -7.64 -11.30
N ARG A 104 2.54 -8.06 -10.31
CA ARG A 104 2.77 -9.25 -9.51
C ARG A 104 1.56 -10.16 -9.62
N ILE A 105 1.81 -11.44 -9.87
CA ILE A 105 0.78 -12.48 -9.91
C ILE A 105 1.17 -13.50 -8.85
N GLY A 106 0.24 -13.77 -7.94
CA GLY A 106 0.40 -14.74 -6.87
C GLY A 106 -0.72 -15.77 -6.93
N LEU A 107 -0.35 -17.03 -6.76
CA LEU A 107 -1.28 -18.13 -6.54
C LEU A 107 -0.93 -18.75 -5.20
N ALA A 108 -1.91 -18.88 -4.33
CA ALA A 108 -1.80 -19.62 -3.08
C ALA A 108 -2.91 -20.66 -3.01
N THR A 109 -2.68 -21.72 -2.24
CA THR A 109 -3.68 -22.74 -1.94
C THR A 109 -3.69 -22.98 -0.45
N SER A 110 -4.86 -23.13 0.15
CA SER A 110 -5.02 -23.51 1.56
C SER A 110 -5.36 -24.99 1.60
N ILE A 111 -4.37 -25.82 1.97
CA ILE A 111 -4.51 -27.27 2.17
C ILE A 111 -4.99 -27.54 3.60
#